data_AF-A0A316U4N8-F1
#
_entry.id   AF-A0A316U4N8-F1
#
_cell.length_a   1.000
_cell.length_b   1.000
_cell.length_c   1.000
_cell.angle_alpha   90.00
_cell.angle_beta   90.00
_cell.angle_gamma   90.00
#
_symmetry.space_group_name_H-M   'P 1'
#
loop_
_entity.id
_entity.type
_entity.pdbx_description
1 polymer ?
#
loop_
_entity_poly.entity_id
_entity_poly.type
_entity_poly.pdbx_seq_one_letter_code
_entity_poly.pdbx_strand_id
1 'polypeptide(L)'
;TSVRSSARAPSSDFTPTLQHFLMHSSVLSLYRRLLRATRPIPNPAARWETIQWYRSEMERERNERDLQKIRDLMAQGGRQIKILEGSVGLTDVDGVGLGKGKGLRGTR
;
A
#
# COMPACT_ATOMS: atom_id res chain seq x y z
N THR A 1 -4.20 -18.46 -37.75
CA THR A 1 -3.09 -17.48 -37.60
C THR A 1 -2.66 -17.47 -36.15
N SER A 2 -1.56 -18.16 -35.83
CA SER A 2 -1.12 -18.41 -34.45
C SER A 2 -0.22 -17.28 -33.95
N VAL A 3 -0.75 -16.39 -33.11
CA VAL A 3 0.06 -15.42 -32.35
C VAL A 3 0.77 -16.15 -31.22
N ARG A 4 2.04 -16.48 -31.46
CA ARG A 4 2.93 -17.11 -30.47
C ARG A 4 3.19 -16.09 -29.37
N SER A 5 2.64 -16.35 -28.19
CA SER A 5 2.97 -15.65 -26.94
C SER A 5 4.48 -15.72 -26.73
N SER A 6 5.17 -14.59 -26.87
CA SER A 6 6.59 -14.47 -26.57
C SER A 6 6.75 -14.53 -25.05
N ALA A 7 7.04 -15.73 -24.55
CA ALA A 7 7.55 -15.92 -23.21
C ALA A 7 8.85 -15.11 -23.09
N ARG A 8 8.74 -13.94 -22.45
CA ARG A 8 9.86 -13.02 -22.25
C ARG A 8 10.93 -13.73 -21.43
N ALA A 9 12.06 -14.03 -22.06
CA ALA A 9 13.22 -14.60 -21.39
C ALA A 9 13.62 -13.72 -20.19
N PRO A 10 14.00 -14.31 -19.03
CA PRO A 10 14.49 -13.54 -17.91
C PRO A 10 15.79 -12.85 -18.32
N SER A 11 15.81 -11.52 -18.28
CA SER A 11 17.05 -10.77 -18.48
C SER A 11 18.04 -11.14 -17.36
N SER A 12 19.20 -11.63 -17.78
CA SER A 12 20.46 -11.70 -17.02
C SER A 12 20.71 -10.31 -16.37
N ASP A 13 21.24 -10.08 -15.16
CA ASP A 13 22.13 -10.79 -14.24
C ASP A 13 21.90 -10.25 -12.80
N PHE A 14 20.68 -10.25 -12.29
CA PHE A 14 20.40 -9.69 -10.95
C PHE A 14 20.24 -10.80 -9.91
N THR A 15 21.28 -11.00 -9.10
CA THR A 15 21.20 -11.81 -7.88
C THR A 15 20.65 -10.95 -6.75
N PRO A 16 19.40 -11.16 -6.28
CA PRO A 16 18.84 -10.36 -5.19
C PRO A 16 19.63 -10.59 -3.90
N THR A 17 20.09 -9.51 -3.27
CA THR A 17 20.74 -9.57 -1.96
C THR A 17 19.69 -9.75 -0.87
N LEU A 18 20.08 -10.26 0.31
CA LEU A 18 19.21 -10.34 1.49
C LEU A 18 18.45 -9.04 1.78
N GLN A 19 19.12 -7.90 1.58
CA GLN A 19 18.52 -6.57 1.78
C GLN A 19 17.30 -6.35 0.86
N HIS A 20 17.36 -6.76 -0.40
CA HIS A 20 16.22 -6.67 -1.32
C HIS A 20 15.03 -7.47 -0.78
N PHE A 21 15.25 -8.70 -0.29
CA PHE A 21 14.18 -9.51 0.29
C PHE A 21 13.52 -8.85 1.52
N LEU A 22 14.32 -8.27 2.42
CA LEU A 22 13.81 -7.56 3.59
C LEU A 22 13.01 -6.30 3.20
N MET A 23 13.40 -5.64 2.12
CA MET A 23 12.67 -4.48 1.62
C MET A 23 11.35 -4.88 0.98
N HIS A 24 11.34 -5.94 0.16
CA HIS A 24 10.09 -6.46 -0.41
C HIS A 24 9.10 -6.92 0.68
N SER A 25 9.57 -7.55 1.75
CA SER A 25 8.70 -7.92 2.88
C SER A 25 8.13 -6.69 3.61
N SER A 26 8.93 -5.63 3.74
CA SER A 26 8.52 -4.35 4.30
C SER A 26 7.48 -3.64 3.42
N VAL A 27 7.66 -3.65 2.10
CA VAL A 27 6.69 -3.12 1.12
C VAL A 27 5.35 -3.85 1.21
N LEU A 28 5.35 -5.19 1.32
CA LEU A 28 4.13 -5.96 1.51
C LEU A 28 3.43 -5.65 2.85
N SER A 29 4.21 -5.36 3.90
CA SER A 29 3.68 -4.96 5.21
C SER A 29 3.04 -3.57 5.13
N LEU A 30 3.67 -2.65 4.40
CA LEU A 30 3.15 -1.31 4.11
C LEU A 30 1.82 -1.39 3.34
N TYR A 31 1.75 -2.24 2.31
CA TYR A 31 0.52 -2.46 1.54
C TYR A 31 -0.64 -2.94 2.41
N ARG A 32 -0.39 -3.92 3.30
CA ARG A 32 -1.42 -4.39 4.24
C ARG A 32 -1.86 -3.30 5.21
N ARG A 33 -0.96 -2.39 5.60
CA ARG A 33 -1.31 -1.23 6.43
C ARG A 33 -2.22 -0.27 5.68
N LEU A 34 -1.91 0.05 4.42
CA LEU A 34 -2.77 0.88 3.56
C LEU A 34 -4.20 0.31 3.46
N LEU A 35 -4.34 -0.99 3.22
CA LEU A 35 -5.65 -1.63 3.14
C LEU A 35 -6.45 -1.48 4.45
N ARG A 36 -5.78 -1.40 5.60
CA ARG A 36 -6.43 -1.12 6.88
C ARG A 36 -6.78 0.36 7.05
N ALA A 37 -5.88 1.25 6.64
CA ALA A 37 -6.07 2.70 6.68
C ALA A 37 -7.22 3.19 5.77
N THR A 38 -7.55 2.44 4.72
CA THR A 38 -8.65 2.76 3.80
C THR A 38 -10.01 2.21 4.25
N ARG A 39 -10.07 1.32 5.25
CA ARG A 39 -11.34 0.80 5.80
C ARG A 39 -12.31 1.87 6.31
N PRO A 40 -11.88 2.91 7.06
CA PRO A 40 -12.78 3.93 7.60
C PRO A 40 -13.31 4.92 6.56
N ILE A 41 -12.92 4.84 5.29
CA ILE A 41 -13.47 5.69 4.23
C ILE A 41 -14.96 5.34 4.05
N PRO A 42 -15.89 6.31 4.21
CA PRO A 42 -17.33 6.04 4.17
C PRO A 42 -17.84 5.72 2.76
N ASN A 43 -17.27 6.35 1.73
CA ASN A 43 -17.65 6.10 0.34
C ASN A 43 -16.92 4.86 -0.22
N PRO A 44 -17.63 3.77 -0.58
CA PRO A 44 -17.01 2.54 -1.09
C PRO A 44 -16.35 2.71 -2.46
N ALA A 45 -16.84 3.61 -3.32
CA ALA A 45 -16.25 3.90 -4.63
C ALA A 45 -14.90 4.59 -4.47
N ALA A 46 -14.85 5.67 -3.67
CA ALA A 46 -13.62 6.38 -3.36
C ALA A 46 -12.58 5.47 -2.67
N ARG A 47 -13.03 4.55 -1.80
CA ARG A 47 -12.16 3.54 -1.19
C ARG A 47 -11.55 2.62 -2.24
N TRP A 48 -12.36 2.12 -3.18
CA TRP A 48 -11.88 1.24 -4.24
C TRP A 48 -10.89 1.96 -5.16
N GLU A 49 -11.20 3.18 -5.57
CA GLU A 49 -10.31 4.02 -6.38
C GLU A 49 -8.95 4.23 -5.69
N THR A 50 -8.95 4.54 -4.40
CA THR A 50 -7.72 4.70 -3.61
C THR A 50 -6.88 3.41 -3.60
N ILE A 51 -7.53 2.25 -3.42
CA ILE A 51 -6.85 0.95 -3.42
C ILE A 51 -6.29 0.62 -4.81
N GLN A 52 -7.05 0.88 -5.88
CA GLN A 52 -6.63 0.63 -7.25
C GLN A 52 -5.47 1.54 -7.67
N TRP A 53 -5.55 2.82 -7.31
CA TRP A 53 -4.48 3.77 -7.55
C TRP A 53 -3.17 3.31 -6.90
N TYR A 54 -3.21 2.94 -5.62
CA TYR A 54 -2.01 2.47 -4.93
C TYR A 54 -1.48 1.13 -5.47
N ARG A 55 -2.38 0.26 -5.92
CA ARG A 55 -2.00 -0.99 -6.60
C ARG A 55 -1.26 -0.71 -7.91
N SER A 56 -1.70 0.29 -8.67
CA SER A 56 -1.05 0.69 -9.92
C SER A 56 0.35 1.27 -9.69
N GLU A 57 0.54 2.04 -8.62
CA GLU A 57 1.86 2.55 -8.21
C GLU A 57 2.83 1.40 -7.90
N MET A 58 2.39 0.43 -7.09
CA MET A 58 3.21 -0.73 -6.75
C MET A 58 3.56 -1.60 -7.97
N GLU A 59 2.65 -1.74 -8.93
CA GLU A 59 2.91 -2.52 -10.13
C GLU A 59 3.89 -1.78 -11.07
N ARG A 60 3.85 -0.45 -11.12
CA ARG A 60 4.82 0.37 -11.86
C ARG A 60 6.25 0.18 -11.33
N GLU A 61 6.38 0.03 -10.02
CA GLU A 61 7.68 -0.05 -9.31
C GLU A 61 8.14 -1.50 -9.04
N ARG A 62 7.36 -2.50 -9.48
CA ARG A 62 7.64 -3.94 -9.25
C ARG A 62 9.04 -4.36 -9.69
N ASN A 63 9.54 -3.80 -10.78
CA ASN A 63 10.80 -4.20 -11.40
C ASN A 63 11.99 -3.32 -10.97
N GLU A 64 11.78 -2.42 -10.01
CA GLU A 64 12.84 -1.57 -9.51
C GLU A 64 13.85 -2.39 -8.68
N ARG A 65 15.14 -2.28 -9.01
CA ARG A 65 16.22 -3.04 -8.37
C ARG A 65 17.12 -2.18 -7.49
N ASP A 66 16.95 -0.87 -7.54
CA ASP A 66 17.72 0.08 -6.73
C ASP A 66 17.18 0.14 -5.30
N LEU A 67 18.04 -0.22 -4.36
CA LEU A 67 17.75 -0.21 -2.93
C LEU A 67 17.35 1.18 -2.44
N GLN A 68 18.03 2.23 -2.91
CA GLN A 68 17.79 3.58 -2.39
C GLN A 68 16.42 4.07 -2.82
N LYS A 69 16.09 3.88 -4.11
CA LYS A 69 14.77 4.17 -4.64
C LYS A 69 13.66 3.41 -3.91
N ILE A 70 13.85 2.12 -3.60
CA ILE A 70 12.87 1.35 -2.80
C ILE A 70 12.67 1.97 -1.40
N ARG A 71 13.72 2.49 -0.74
CA ARG A 71 13.58 3.20 0.55
C ARG A 71 12.78 4.47 0.41
N ASP A 72 13.07 5.26 -0.61
CA ASP A 72 12.40 6.54 -0.85
C ASP A 72 10.90 6.33 -1.12
N LEU A 73 10.58 5.32 -1.93
CA LEU A 73 9.21 4.90 -2.21
C LEU A 73 8.49 4.40 -0.95
N MET A 74 9.16 3.60 -0.12
CA MET A 74 8.59 3.19 1.18
C MET A 74 8.33 4.39 2.10
N ALA A 75 9.26 5.35 2.17
CA ALA A 75 9.09 6.56 2.96
C ALA A 75 7.92 7.41 2.44
N GLN A 76 7.78 7.54 1.12
CA GLN A 76 6.66 8.21 0.47
C GLN A 76 5.33 7.52 0.77
N GLY A 77 5.24 6.21 0.58
CA GLY A 77 4.04 5.43 0.88
C GLY A 77 3.66 5.49 2.36
N GLY A 78 4.65 5.49 3.26
CA GLY A 78 4.43 5.68 4.69
C GLY A 78 3.83 7.05 5.04
N ARG A 79 4.28 8.12 4.36
CA ARG A 79 3.68 9.46 4.51
C ARG A 79 2.23 9.48 4.00
N GLN A 80 1.97 8.89 2.84
CA GLN A 80 0.61 8.81 2.28
C GLN A 80 -0.36 8.08 3.20
N ILE A 81 0.06 6.95 3.79
CA ILE A 81 -0.76 6.22 4.76
C ILE A 81 -1.03 7.07 6.00
N LYS A 82 -0.04 7.80 6.53
CA LYS A 82 -0.26 8.71 7.66
C LYS A 82 -1.26 9.82 7.33
N ILE A 83 -1.22 10.35 6.10
CA ILE A 83 -2.19 11.34 5.63
C ILE A 83 -3.58 10.73 5.56
N LEU A 84 -3.73 9.51 5.04
CA LEU A 84 -5.01 8.80 5.01
C LEU A 84 -5.55 8.52 6.44
N GLU A 85 -4.68 8.06 7.34
CA GLU A 85 -5.02 7.83 8.75
C GLU A 85 -5.43 9.14 9.46
N GLY A 86 -4.75 10.26 9.18
CA GLY A 86 -5.02 11.57 9.78
C GLY A 86 -6.20 12.33 9.16
N SER A 87 -6.41 12.21 7.85
CA SER A 87 -7.52 12.84 7.13
C SER A 87 -8.87 12.29 7.59
N VAL A 88 -8.94 10.99 7.89
CA VAL A 88 -10.13 10.37 8.48
C VAL A 88 -10.46 10.97 9.86
N GLY A 89 -9.45 11.43 10.61
CA GLY A 89 -9.67 12.09 11.91
C GLY A 89 -10.05 13.58 11.79
N LEU A 90 -9.69 14.25 10.70
CA LEU A 90 -9.96 15.69 10.48
C LEU A 90 -11.24 15.95 9.68
N THR A 91 -11.82 14.93 9.06
CA THR A 91 -13.07 15.02 8.28
C THR A 91 -14.32 14.74 9.12
N ASP A 92 -14.18 14.52 10.43
CA ASP A 92 -15.27 14.47 11.40
C ASP A 92 -15.77 15.90 11.73
N VAL A 93 -16.21 16.63 10.70
CA VAL A 93 -16.95 17.89 10.84
C VAL A 93 -18.39 17.78 10.34
N ASP A 94 -18.78 16.62 9.79
CA ASP A 94 -20.15 16.34 9.36
C ASP A 94 -20.82 15.36 10.34
N GLY A 95 -21.58 15.94 11.27
CA GLY A 95 -22.36 15.21 12.26
C GLY A 95 -23.42 14.31 11.63
N VAL A 96 -23.09 13.03 11.39
CA VAL A 96 -24.04 11.91 11.30
C VAL A 96 -23.35 10.68 11.87
N GLY A 97 -23.61 10.40 13.15
CA GLY A 97 -23.01 9.27 13.85
C GLY A 97 -23.52 7.93 13.33
N LEU A 98 -22.61 6.99 13.08
CA LEU A 98 -22.87 5.54 13.07
C LEU A 98 -21.54 4.77 13.17
N GLY A 99 -21.30 4.08 14.29
CA GLY A 99 -20.21 3.09 14.34
C GLY A 99 -19.57 2.84 15.70
N LYS A 100 -20.35 2.32 16.64
CA LYS A 100 -19.89 1.70 17.89
C LYS A 100 -18.69 0.77 17.69
N GLY A 101 -17.61 0.97 18.47
CA GLY A 101 -16.76 -0.14 18.91
C GLY A 101 -15.25 0.10 18.98
N LYS A 102 -14.75 0.41 20.19
CA LYS A 102 -13.92 -0.52 20.97
C LYS A 102 -13.76 0.07 22.38
N GLY A 103 -14.33 -0.61 23.37
CA GLY A 103 -14.15 -0.27 24.77
C GLY A 103 -12.67 -0.17 25.13
N LEU A 104 -12.39 0.81 25.98
CA LEU A 104 -11.15 0.97 26.70
C LEU A 104 -10.76 -0.38 27.30
N ARG A 105 -9.60 -0.91 26.89
CA ARG A 105 -9.07 -2.17 27.40
C ARG A 105 -8.72 -1.98 28.87
N GLY A 106 -9.58 -2.47 29.74
CA GLY A 106 -9.13 -2.96 31.04
C GLY A 106 -8.28 -4.21 30.81
N THR A 107 -6.98 -4.09 31.11
CA THR A 107 -6.12 -5.24 31.36
C THR A 107 -5.24 -4.92 32.56
N ARG A 108 -5.67 -5.51 33.68
CA ARG A 108 -5.01 -5.72 34.98
C ARG A 108 -4.63 -4.51 35.81
#